data_AF-A0A417YGG6-F1
#
_entry.id   AF-A0A417YGG6-F1
#
_cell.length_a   1.000
_cell.length_b   1.000
_cell.length_c   1.000
_cell.angle_alpha   90.00
_cell.angle_beta   90.00
_cell.angle_gamma   90.00
#
_symmetry.space_group_name_H-M   'P 1'
#
loop_
_entity.id
_entity.type
_entity.pdbx_description
1 polymer ?
#
loop_
_entity_poly.entity_id
_entity_poly.type
_entity_poly.pdbx_seq_one_letter_code
_entity_poly.pdbx_strand_id
1 'polypeptide(L)' 'MSNNELLKFGSEITRHNEIIQKEWYKRYQMNFPYALDYEGNIVHHIMNCILQDDECDKLILKQALNLREEQSKNIVLS' A
#
# COMPACT_ATOMS: atom_id res chain seq x y z
N MET A 1 -19.93 -4.27 -5.57
CA MET A 1 -19.17 -4.47 -4.31
C MET A 1 -19.11 -3.16 -3.56
N SER A 2 -19.69 -3.10 -2.37
CA SER A 2 -19.59 -1.96 -1.44
C SER A 2 -18.16 -1.78 -0.93
N ASN A 3 -17.87 -0.65 -0.27
CA ASN A 3 -16.55 -0.43 0.34
C ASN A 3 -16.23 -1.46 1.41
N ASN A 4 -17.20 -1.82 2.26
CA ASN A 4 -17.01 -2.82 3.31
C ASN A 4 -16.73 -4.21 2.73
N GLU A 5 -17.43 -4.61 1.66
CA GLU A 5 -17.16 -5.89 0.99
C GLU A 5 -15.76 -5.91 0.36
N LEU A 6 -15.33 -4.80 -0.24
CA LEU A 6 -14.02 -4.71 -0.88
C LEU A 6 -12.88 -4.70 0.16
N LEU A 7 -13.05 -3.98 1.27
CA LEU A 7 -12.11 -4.00 2.39
C LEU A 7 -12.04 -5.39 3.04
N LYS A 8 -13.19 -6.01 3.32
CA LYS A 8 -13.23 -7.37 3.86
C LYS A 8 -12.52 -8.36 2.94
N PHE A 9 -12.85 -8.34 1.66
CA PHE A 9 -12.23 -9.20 0.66
C PHE A 9 -10.72 -8.94 0.51
N GLY A 10 -10.28 -7.67 0.50
CA GLY A 10 -8.87 -7.31 0.46
C GLY A 10 -8.09 -7.67 1.73
N SER A 11 -8.75 -7.74 2.89
CA SER A 11 -8.13 -8.17 4.15
C SER A 11 -7.93 -9.69 4.23
N GLU A 12 -8.75 -10.46 3.52
CA GLU A 12 -8.68 -11.93 3.47
C GLU A 12 -7.65 -12.42 2.42
N ILE A 13 -7.32 -11.58 1.45
CA ILE A 13 -6.36 -11.89 0.40
C ILE A 13 -4.94 -11.50 0.84
N THR A 14 -4.06 -12.49 0.90
CA THR A 14 -2.64 -12.31 1.25
C THR A 14 -1.73 -12.09 0.04
N ARG A 15 -2.27 -11.86 -1.16
CA ARG A 15 -1.48 -11.65 -2.40
C ARG A 15 -2.06 -10.53 -3.25
N HIS A 16 -1.25 -9.89 -4.07
CA HIS A 16 -1.75 -8.91 -5.03
C HIS A 16 -2.93 -9.45 -5.86
N ASN A 17 -4.00 -8.67 -5.95
CA ASN A 17 -5.19 -8.97 -6.74
C ASN A 17 -5.57 -7.74 -7.56
N GLU A 18 -5.45 -7.86 -8.89
CA GLU A 18 -5.72 -6.77 -9.83
C GLU A 18 -7.16 -6.25 -9.81
N ILE A 19 -8.14 -7.12 -9.50
CA ILE A 19 -9.55 -6.74 -9.51
C ILE A 19 -9.83 -5.77 -8.37
N ILE A 20 -9.34 -6.10 -7.16
CA ILE A 20 -9.43 -5.22 -5.99
C ILE A 20 -8.73 -3.89 -6.28
N GLN A 21 -7.52 -3.97 -6.84
CA GLN A 21 -6.72 -2.81 -7.19
C GLN A 21 -7.44 -1.88 -8.17
N LYS A 22 -8.02 -2.43 -9.25
CA LYS A 22 -8.78 -1.67 -10.25
C LYS A 22 -10.03 -1.02 -9.65
N GLU A 23 -10.77 -1.77 -8.82
CA GLU A 23 -11.98 -1.26 -8.16
C GLU A 23 -11.69 -0.16 -7.14
N TRP A 24 -10.58 -0.27 -6.39
CA TRP A 24 -10.16 0.75 -5.43
C TRP A 24 -9.66 2.01 -6.14
N TYR A 25 -8.82 1.84 -7.16
CA TYR A 25 -8.29 2.94 -7.96
C TYR A 25 -9.42 3.72 -8.63
N LYS A 26 -10.42 3.03 -9.17
CA LYS A 26 -11.60 3.69 -9.77
C LYS A 26 -12.35 4.60 -8.78
N ARG A 27 -12.35 4.28 -7.48
CA ARG A 27 -13.09 5.04 -6.46
C ARG A 27 -12.28 6.17 -5.86
N TYR A 28 -11.00 5.93 -5.62
CA TYR A 28 -10.16 6.80 -4.79
C TYR A 28 -8.91 7.31 -5.52
N GLN A 29 -8.70 6.91 -6.78
CA GLN A 29 -7.55 7.26 -7.61
C GLN A 29 -6.21 6.95 -6.94
N MET A 30 -6.18 5.89 -6.13
CA MET A 30 -5.01 5.43 -5.38
C MET A 30 -4.91 3.91 -5.41
N ASN A 31 -3.74 3.39 -5.06
CA ASN A 31 -3.53 1.96 -4.94
C ASN A 31 -4.21 1.40 -3.69
N PHE A 32 -4.64 0.15 -3.76
CA PHE A 32 -5.14 -0.56 -2.58
C PHE A 32 -4.00 -0.69 -1.56
N PRO A 33 -4.26 -0.53 -0.25
CA PRO A 33 -3.25 -0.71 0.78
C PRO A 33 -2.51 -2.05 0.65
N TYR A 34 -1.17 -1.99 0.66
CA TYR A 34 -0.31 -3.13 0.43
C TYR A 34 0.92 -3.13 1.36
N ALA A 35 1.50 -4.31 1.56
CA ALA A 35 2.77 -4.53 2.24
C ALA A 35 3.64 -5.47 1.39
N LEU A 36 4.91 -5.63 1.79
CA LEU A 36 5.79 -6.65 1.25
C LEU A 36 5.85 -7.83 2.24
N ASP A 37 5.77 -9.05 1.73
CA ASP A 37 6.06 -10.25 2.54
C ASP A 37 7.58 -10.45 2.75
N TYR A 38 7.96 -11.51 3.47
CA TYR A 38 9.36 -11.80 3.77
C TYR A 38 10.20 -12.19 2.53
N GLU A 39 9.54 -12.50 1.41
CA GLU A 39 10.15 -12.77 0.10
C GLU A 39 10.20 -11.52 -0.79
N GLY A 40 9.62 -10.41 -0.35
CA GLY A 40 9.53 -9.16 -1.11
C GLY A 40 8.38 -9.10 -2.10
N ASN A 41 7.39 -10.00 -2.02
CA ASN A 41 6.20 -9.94 -2.86
C ASN A 41 5.17 -8.96 -2.32
N ILE A 42 4.44 -8.29 -3.21
CA ILE A 42 3.34 -7.39 -2.83
C ILE A 42 2.14 -8.20 -2.36
N VAL A 43 1.70 -7.92 -1.14
CA VAL A 43 0.51 -8.50 -0.51
C VAL A 43 -0.48 -7.40 -0.15
N HIS A 44 -1.77 -7.64 -0.34
CA HIS A 44 -2.79 -6.70 0.16
C HIS A 44 -2.74 -6.67 1.67
N HIS A 45 -2.78 -5.48 2.26
CA HIS A 45 -2.66 -5.32 3.70
C HIS A 45 -3.50 -4.15 4.18
N ILE A 46 -4.54 -4.45 4.95
CA ILE A 46 -5.41 -3.46 5.56
C ILE A 46 -5.17 -3.49 7.05
N MET A 47 -4.63 -2.40 7.59
CA MET A 47 -4.56 -2.22 9.03
C MET A 47 -5.92 -1.73 9.54
N ASN A 48 -6.51 -2.44 10.50
CA ASN A 48 -7.69 -1.99 11.25
C ASN A 48 -7.31 -0.92 12.29
N CYS A 49 -6.53 0.08 11.90
CA CYS A 49 -6.23 1.23 12.74
C CYS A 49 -6.82 2.49 12.11
N ILE A 50 -7.54 3.26 12.91
CA ILE A 50 -7.88 4.64 12.55
C ILE A 50 -6.64 5.47 12.87
N LEU A 51 -5.94 5.93 11.84
CA LEU A 51 -4.83 6.88 11.99
C LEU A 51 -5.39 8.28 11.85
N GLN A 52 -4.90 9.20 12.68
CA GLN A 52 -5.18 10.62 12.49
C GLN A 52 -4.39 11.16 11.28
N ASP A 53 -4.87 12.21 10.64
CA ASP A 53 -4.26 12.77 9.43
C ASP A 53 -2.78 13.14 9.64
N ASP A 54 -2.44 13.68 10.82
CA ASP A 54 -1.07 14.07 11.17
C ASP A 54 -0.13 12.86 11.36
N GLU A 55 -0.67 11.68 11.68
CA GLU A 55 0.07 10.42 11.72
C GLU A 55 0.26 9.85 10.32
N CYS A 56 -0.76 9.93 9.47
CA CYS A 56 -0.68 9.56 8.06
C CYS A 56 0.39 10.37 7.32
N ASP A 57 0.41 11.70 7.50
CA ASP A 57 1.39 12.58 6.84
C ASP A 57 2.83 12.20 7.19
N LYS A 58 3.10 11.86 8.45
CA LYS A 58 4.42 11.41 8.91
C LYS A 58 4.83 10.10 8.24
N LEU A 59 3.91 9.16 8.08
CA LEU A 59 4.17 7.87 7.42
C LEU A 59 4.43 8.04 5.92
N ILE A 60 3.64 8.87 5.24
CA ILE A 60 3.83 9.18 3.81
C ILE A 60 5.19 9.84 3.59
N LEU A 61 5.55 10.83 4.41
CA LEU A 61 6.84 11.50 4.32
C LEU A 61 8.00 10.52 4.50
N LYS A 62 7.91 9.65 5.51
CA LYS A 62 8.93 8.61 5.78
C LYS A 62 9.09 7.65 4.60
N GLN A 63 7.98 7.20 4.01
CA GLN A 63 8.01 6.32 2.84
C GLN A 63 8.65 7.02 1.63
N ALA A 64 8.30 8.28 1.37
CA ALA A 64 8.89 9.06 0.29
C ALA A 64 10.40 9.32 0.49
N LEU A 65 10.86 9.49 1.73
CA LEU A 65 12.29 9.60 2.05
C LEU A 65 13.03 8.27 1.81
N ASN A 66 12.48 7.15 2.27
CA ASN A 66 13.08 5.84 2.05
C ASN A 66 13.24 5.52 0.55
N LEU A 67 12.21 5.80 -0.26
CA LEU A 67 12.28 5.60 -1.71
C LEU A 67 13.38 6.44 -2.38
N ARG A 68 13.58 7.68 -1.92
CA ARG A 68 14.66 8.55 -2.40
C ARG A 68 16.04 8.01 -2.02
N GLU A 69 16.20 7.48 -0.82
CA GLU A 69 17.45 6.85 -0.40
C GLU A 69 17.77 5.57 -1.20
N GLU A 70 16.77 4.74 -1.48
CA GLU A 70 16.94 3.54 -2.31
C GLU A 70 17.35 3.87 -3.75
N GLN A 71 16.70 4.88 -4.36
CA GLN A 71 17.10 5.37 -5.69
C GLN A 71 18.53 5.91 -5.68
N SER A 72 18.90 6.65 -4.65
CA SER A 72 20.26 7.22 -4.51
C SER A 72 21.32 6.12 -4.38
N LYS A 73 21.01 5.03 -3.66
CA LYS A 73 21.91 3.87 -3.51
C LYS A 73 22.06 3.08 -4.80
N ASN A 74 21.00 2.96 -5.59
CA ASN A 74 21.04 2.26 -6.88
C ASN A 74 21.83 3.01 -7.95
N ILE A 75 21.87 4.35 -7.92
CA ILE A 75 22.67 5.19 -8.86
C ILE A 75 24.18 5.08 -8.56
N VAL A 76 24.57 4.82 -7.32
CA VAL A 76 25.98 4.73 -6.91
C VAL A 76 26.61 3.36 -7.24
N LEU A 77 25.79 2.35 -7.52
CA LEU A 77 26.21 0.97 -7.81
C LEU A 77 26.09 0.58 -9.30
N SER A 78 25.65 1.51 -10.16
CA SER A 78 25.52 1.36 -11.63
C SER A 78 26.54 2.22 -12.35
#